data_AF-A0A940S375-F1
#
_entry.id   AF-A0A940S375-F1
#
_cell.length_a   1.000
_cell.length_b   1.000
_cell.length_c   1.000
_cell.angle_alpha   90.00
_cell.angle_beta   90.00
_cell.angle_gamma   90.00
#
_symmetry.space_group_name_H-M   'P 1'
#
loop_
_entity.id
_entity.type
_entity.pdbx_description
1 polymer ?
#
loop_
_entity_poly.entity_id
_entity_poly.type
_entity_poly.pdbx_seq_one_letter_code
_entity_poly.pdbx_strand_id
1 'polypeptide(L)'
;MTVRIAVIGAGIMGADHARIVAEDLPGATLQVVCDMDEARARAIAGRYDAEAATAPEAVIARTDVDAVIVASPDSTHAPLSLACIRAGKKVMCEKPLSQSSGECREVMQAEAASGTRQIMLGFMRRYDPAYRQMRAALTAGTIGRPLMMHNWHRNGSTPSADFTGAMAITNSAPHEFDILRYMLGCEPVSITATQPMRSDDKVAPVVMVLQTVDGQLVTVEVNNNAAYGYDVKAELVGETGTIATNHVSYTRMDKGATQSLGHDADWRDRYAEAYRQQNKAFVRWVQGGGCPELAASAWDGYAAAVIAECGVKALESGSRQDITLIPRPAFYAGATGKVA
;
A
#
# COMPACT_ATOMS: atom_id res chain seq x y z
N MET A 1 4.46 9.10 -26.44
CA MET A 1 5.87 8.81 -26.08
C MET A 1 5.86 7.60 -25.15
N THR A 2 6.72 6.61 -25.39
CA THR A 2 6.87 5.46 -24.50
C THR A 2 7.67 5.88 -23.26
N VAL A 3 7.19 5.54 -22.07
CA VAL A 3 7.85 5.86 -20.80
C VAL A 3 8.89 4.80 -20.46
N ARG A 4 10.15 5.19 -20.30
CA ARG A 4 11.24 4.30 -19.91
C ARG A 4 11.33 4.23 -18.39
N ILE A 5 11.02 3.06 -17.83
CA ILE A 5 10.92 2.87 -16.38
C ILE A 5 12.13 2.09 -15.87
N ALA A 6 12.74 2.59 -14.80
CA ALA A 6 13.66 1.80 -13.99
C ALA A 6 12.91 1.19 -12.79
N VAL A 7 13.17 -0.09 -12.50
CA VAL A 7 12.72 -0.76 -11.27
C VAL A 7 13.93 -0.95 -10.36
N ILE A 8 13.89 -0.38 -9.16
CA ILE A 8 14.93 -0.52 -8.14
C ILE A 8 14.41 -1.48 -7.06
N GLY A 9 15.10 -2.61 -6.89
CA GLY A 9 14.65 -3.80 -6.18
C GLY A 9 14.21 -4.88 -7.16
N ALA A 10 14.81 -6.06 -7.08
CA ALA A 10 14.49 -7.26 -7.86
C ALA A 10 14.03 -8.43 -6.96
N GLY A 11 13.47 -8.09 -5.78
CA GLY A 11 12.75 -9.04 -4.93
C GLY A 11 11.37 -9.40 -5.50
N ILE A 12 10.50 -9.99 -4.68
CA ILE A 12 9.16 -10.46 -5.10
C ILE A 12 8.35 -9.34 -5.76
N MET A 13 8.25 -8.17 -5.10
CA MET A 13 7.47 -7.04 -5.61
C MET A 13 8.13 -6.38 -6.84
N GLY A 14 9.44 -6.16 -6.78
CA GLY A 14 10.17 -5.59 -7.91
C GLY A 14 10.07 -6.44 -9.18
N ALA A 15 10.14 -7.76 -9.05
CA ALA A 15 9.94 -8.68 -10.17
C ALA A 15 8.51 -8.62 -10.75
N ASP A 16 7.48 -8.48 -9.90
CA ASP A 16 6.10 -8.35 -10.39
C ASP A 16 5.86 -6.99 -11.05
N HIS A 17 6.41 -5.89 -10.52
CA HIS A 17 6.38 -4.59 -11.21
C HIS A 17 7.11 -4.63 -12.56
N ALA A 18 8.29 -5.25 -12.61
CA ALA A 18 9.03 -5.43 -13.86
C ALA A 18 8.20 -6.20 -14.90
N ARG A 19 7.55 -7.29 -14.48
CA ARG A 19 6.62 -8.05 -15.33
C ARG A 19 5.45 -7.20 -15.81
N ILE A 20 4.76 -6.48 -14.92
CA ILE A 20 3.63 -5.61 -15.27
C ILE A 20 4.07 -4.55 -16.28
N VAL A 21 5.20 -3.88 -16.04
CA VAL A 21 5.72 -2.85 -16.95
C VAL A 21 6.03 -3.43 -18.32
N ALA A 22 6.65 -4.62 -18.39
CA ALA A 22 7.06 -5.24 -19.64
C ALA A 22 5.89 -5.85 -20.44
N GLU A 23 4.92 -6.47 -19.75
CA GLU A 23 3.87 -7.28 -20.38
C GLU A 23 2.50 -6.58 -20.45
N ASP A 24 2.14 -5.82 -19.42
CA ASP A 24 0.77 -5.35 -19.20
C ASP A 24 0.57 -3.86 -19.60
N LEU A 25 1.64 -3.10 -19.87
CA LEU A 25 1.59 -1.64 -20.06
C LEU A 25 2.03 -1.17 -21.48
N PRO A 26 1.13 -1.20 -22.48
CA PRO A 26 1.41 -0.65 -23.81
C PRO A 26 1.57 0.88 -23.71
N GLY A 27 2.81 1.35 -23.62
CA GLY A 27 3.14 2.76 -23.36
C GLY A 27 4.28 2.94 -22.36
N ALA A 28 4.78 1.86 -21.77
CA ALA A 28 6.00 1.83 -21.00
C ALA A 28 7.00 0.79 -21.55
N THR A 29 8.27 0.96 -21.21
CA THR A 29 9.34 -0.01 -21.44
C THR A 29 10.10 -0.19 -20.14
N LEU A 30 10.38 -1.43 -19.77
CA LEU A 30 11.30 -1.73 -18.67
C LEU A 30 12.72 -1.45 -19.16
N GLN A 31 13.28 -0.31 -18.75
CA GLN A 31 14.59 0.15 -19.21
C GLN A 31 15.72 -0.46 -18.39
N VAL A 32 15.58 -0.44 -17.06
CA VAL A 32 16.61 -0.93 -16.13
C VAL A 32 15.95 -1.68 -14.99
N VAL A 33 16.54 -2.82 -14.60
CA VAL A 33 16.31 -3.45 -13.31
C VAL A 33 17.56 -3.29 -12.47
N CYS A 34 17.43 -2.70 -11.29
CA CYS A 34 18.52 -2.43 -10.38
C CYS A 34 18.34 -3.21 -9.08
N ASP A 35 19.34 -3.97 -8.64
CA ASP A 35 19.36 -4.60 -7.32
C ASP A 35 20.80 -4.70 -6.84
N MET A 36 21.03 -4.63 -5.53
CA MET A 36 22.39 -4.82 -4.97
C MET A 36 22.93 -6.22 -5.29
N ASP A 37 22.04 -7.20 -5.44
CA ASP A 37 22.36 -8.53 -5.96
C ASP A 37 22.28 -8.52 -7.48
N GLU A 38 23.47 -8.46 -8.10
CA GLU A 38 23.62 -8.43 -9.55
C GLU A 38 22.96 -9.63 -10.25
N ALA A 39 22.99 -10.82 -9.63
CA ALA A 39 22.41 -12.01 -10.21
C ALA A 39 20.88 -11.91 -10.28
N ARG A 40 20.24 -11.37 -9.23
CA ARG A 40 18.79 -11.09 -9.24
C ARG A 40 18.43 -10.04 -10.30
N ALA A 41 19.18 -8.94 -10.37
CA ALA A 41 18.95 -7.90 -11.37
C ALA A 41 19.04 -8.47 -12.80
N ARG A 42 20.12 -9.18 -13.12
CA ARG A 42 20.32 -9.84 -14.44
C ARG A 42 19.23 -10.86 -14.76
N ALA A 43 18.79 -11.65 -13.77
CA ALA A 43 17.77 -12.67 -13.98
C ALA A 43 16.41 -12.09 -14.37
N ILE A 44 16.00 -10.96 -13.77
CA ILE A 44 14.74 -10.30 -14.12
C ILE A 44 14.91 -9.49 -15.42
N ALA A 45 15.99 -8.72 -15.55
CA ALA A 45 16.24 -7.88 -16.72
C ALA A 45 16.30 -8.71 -18.02
N GLY A 46 17.00 -9.86 -17.99
CA GLY A 46 17.16 -10.73 -19.15
C GLY A 46 15.86 -11.39 -19.65
N ARG A 47 14.80 -11.44 -18.84
CA ARG A 47 13.47 -11.94 -19.29
C ARG A 47 12.75 -10.96 -20.21
N TYR A 48 13.11 -9.67 -20.12
CA TYR A 48 12.36 -8.56 -20.70
C TYR A 48 13.23 -7.63 -21.55
N ASP A 49 14.44 -8.06 -21.92
CA ASP A 49 15.40 -7.28 -22.71
C ASP A 49 15.72 -5.90 -22.08
N ALA A 50 15.76 -5.85 -20.75
CA ALA A 50 16.12 -4.67 -19.97
C ALA A 50 17.61 -4.70 -19.57
N GLU A 51 18.15 -3.55 -19.18
CA GLU A 51 19.51 -3.49 -18.62
C GLU A 51 19.50 -3.88 -17.13
N ALA A 52 20.54 -4.59 -16.68
CA ALA A 52 20.76 -4.85 -15.26
C ALA A 52 21.78 -3.87 -14.68
N ALA A 53 21.49 -3.34 -13.48
CA ALA A 53 22.38 -2.44 -12.76
C ALA A 53 22.43 -2.79 -11.26
N THR A 54 23.43 -2.26 -10.55
CA THR A 54 23.61 -2.48 -9.10
C THR A 54 23.69 -1.21 -8.27
N ALA A 55 23.83 -0.04 -8.92
CA ALA A 55 23.98 1.26 -8.27
C ALA A 55 22.71 2.12 -8.51
N PRO A 56 21.78 2.21 -7.53
CA PRO A 56 20.48 2.83 -7.76
C PRO A 56 20.57 4.33 -8.06
N GLU A 57 21.48 5.07 -7.44
CA GLU A 57 21.68 6.50 -7.68
C GLU A 57 22.19 6.77 -9.10
N ALA A 58 23.05 5.89 -9.63
CA ALA A 58 23.51 5.98 -11.01
C ALA A 58 22.36 5.75 -11.99
N VAL A 59 21.46 4.80 -11.69
CA VAL A 59 20.24 4.54 -12.48
C VAL A 59 19.29 5.73 -12.42
N ILE A 60 19.08 6.33 -11.24
CA ILE A 60 18.25 7.51 -11.07
C ILE A 60 18.81 8.69 -11.88
N ALA A 61 20.12 8.85 -11.99
CA ALA A 61 20.74 9.94 -12.74
C ALA A 61 20.68 9.80 -14.28
N ARG A 62 20.31 8.62 -14.80
CA ARG A 62 20.30 8.36 -16.26
C ARG A 62 19.31 9.23 -17.02
N THR A 63 19.72 9.81 -18.16
CA THR A 63 18.83 10.58 -19.04
C THR A 63 17.90 9.72 -19.88
N ASP A 64 18.16 8.42 -19.97
CA ASP A 64 17.31 7.45 -20.66
C ASP A 64 16.29 6.73 -19.76
N VAL A 65 16.14 7.18 -18.51
CA VAL A 65 15.11 6.72 -17.57
C VAL A 65 14.17 7.89 -17.28
N ASP A 66 12.87 7.73 -17.55
CA ASP A 66 11.87 8.78 -17.40
C ASP A 66 11.20 8.76 -16.01
N ALA A 67 11.07 7.58 -15.40
CA ALA A 67 10.46 7.38 -14.09
C ALA A 67 11.02 6.14 -13.38
N VAL A 68 10.82 6.09 -12.07
CA VAL A 68 11.39 5.03 -11.21
C VAL A 68 10.28 4.34 -10.42
N ILE A 69 10.35 3.01 -10.31
CA ILE A 69 9.61 2.23 -9.33
C ILE A 69 10.60 1.77 -8.27
N VAL A 70 10.37 2.12 -7.01
CA VAL A 70 11.18 1.68 -5.87
C VAL A 70 10.41 0.56 -5.16
N ALA A 71 10.96 -0.65 -5.24
CA ALA A 71 10.47 -1.89 -4.64
C ALA A 71 11.63 -2.69 -4.01
N SER A 72 12.60 -1.96 -3.46
CA SER A 72 13.78 -2.44 -2.74
C SER A 72 13.45 -2.66 -1.25
N PRO A 73 14.40 -3.02 -0.37
CA PRO A 73 14.10 -3.14 1.06
C PRO A 73 13.55 -1.84 1.66
N ASP A 74 12.56 -1.93 2.55
CA ASP A 74 11.80 -0.80 3.12
C ASP A 74 12.67 0.38 3.60
N SER A 75 13.83 0.10 4.23
CA SER A 75 14.76 1.13 4.74
C SER A 75 15.37 2.01 3.65
N THR A 76 15.29 1.60 2.39
CA THR A 76 15.84 2.33 1.24
C THR A 76 14.79 3.22 0.55
N HIS A 77 13.51 3.07 0.88
CA HIS A 77 12.41 3.75 0.19
C HIS A 77 12.47 5.28 0.27
N ALA A 78 12.60 5.84 1.49
CA ALA A 78 12.75 7.27 1.69
C ALA A 78 14.00 7.87 1.02
N PRO A 79 15.23 7.34 1.24
CA PRO A 79 16.42 7.91 0.61
C PRO A 79 16.39 7.84 -0.92
N LEU A 80 15.87 6.75 -1.50
CA LEU A 80 15.72 6.62 -2.96
C LEU A 80 14.63 7.54 -3.52
N SER A 81 13.52 7.72 -2.80
CA SER A 81 12.48 8.68 -3.17
C SER A 81 13.01 10.11 -3.18
N LEU A 82 13.80 10.48 -2.16
CA LEU A 82 14.51 11.77 -2.12
C LEU A 82 15.47 11.94 -3.29
N ALA A 83 16.20 10.88 -3.67
CA ALA A 83 17.09 10.91 -4.83
C ALA A 83 16.30 11.13 -6.14
N CYS A 84 15.15 10.48 -6.31
CA CYS A 84 14.26 10.68 -7.45
C CYS A 84 13.73 12.12 -7.51
N ILE A 85 13.28 12.69 -6.38
CA ILE A 85 12.83 14.09 -6.30
C ILE A 85 13.95 15.04 -6.75
N ARG A 86 15.17 14.86 -6.23
CA ARG A 86 16.34 15.69 -6.61
C ARG A 86 16.66 15.60 -8.09
N ALA A 87 16.46 14.43 -8.70
CA ALA A 87 16.65 14.21 -10.12
C ALA A 87 15.46 14.69 -10.99
N GLY A 88 14.39 15.21 -10.38
CA GLY A 88 13.17 15.62 -11.08
C GLY A 88 12.37 14.45 -11.67
N LYS A 89 12.54 13.24 -11.12
CA LYS A 89 11.88 12.02 -11.61
C LYS A 89 10.68 11.68 -10.76
N LYS A 90 9.57 11.37 -11.45
CA LYS A 90 8.42 10.74 -10.81
C LYS A 90 8.81 9.36 -10.31
N VAL A 91 8.35 9.04 -9.12
CA VAL A 91 8.63 7.78 -8.44
C VAL A 91 7.34 7.15 -7.95
N MET A 92 7.17 5.87 -8.26
CA MET A 92 6.23 5.02 -7.55
C MET A 92 7.00 4.24 -6.49
N CYS A 93 6.76 4.53 -5.22
CA CYS A 93 7.44 3.88 -4.11
C CYS A 93 6.51 2.86 -3.48
N GLU A 94 6.93 1.59 -3.39
CA GLU A 94 6.22 0.59 -2.62
C GLU A 94 6.06 1.03 -1.16
N LYS A 95 5.06 0.45 -0.48
CA LYS A 95 4.83 0.75 0.93
C LYS A 95 5.86 0.02 1.80
N PRO A 96 6.22 0.57 2.97
CA PRO A 96 5.90 1.92 3.44
C PRO A 96 6.80 2.96 2.77
N LEU A 97 6.45 4.25 2.82
CA LEU A 97 7.40 5.31 2.43
C LEU A 97 8.63 5.29 3.36
N SER A 98 8.37 5.17 4.66
CA SER A 98 9.32 4.82 5.70
C SER A 98 8.54 4.30 6.91
N GLN A 99 9.18 3.51 7.77
CA GLN A 99 8.66 3.17 9.09
C GLN A 99 8.79 4.33 10.09
N SER A 100 9.53 5.38 9.76
CA SER A 100 9.68 6.61 10.53
C SER A 100 8.79 7.72 9.96
N SER A 101 7.89 8.24 10.80
CA SER A 101 7.10 9.42 10.47
C SER A 101 7.99 10.66 10.27
N GLY A 102 9.17 10.70 10.90
CA GLY A 102 10.19 11.72 10.70
C GLY A 102 10.74 11.75 9.28
N GLU A 103 11.18 10.59 8.78
CA GLU A 103 11.71 10.47 7.41
C GLU A 103 10.61 10.74 6.37
N CYS A 104 9.37 10.31 6.62
CA CYS A 104 8.23 10.65 5.77
C CYS A 104 8.05 12.19 5.65
N ARG A 105 8.25 12.95 6.75
CA ARG A 105 8.19 14.42 6.71
C ARG A 105 9.32 15.03 5.88
N GLU A 106 10.53 14.48 5.96
CA GLU A 106 11.66 14.96 5.13
C GLU A 106 11.37 14.77 3.64
N VAL A 107 10.82 13.62 3.27
CA VAL A 107 10.36 13.35 1.90
C VAL A 107 9.28 14.35 1.47
N MET A 108 8.28 14.60 2.33
CA MET A 108 7.21 15.56 2.02
C MET A 108 7.74 16.99 1.83
N GLN A 109 8.69 17.41 2.66
CA GLN A 109 9.33 18.73 2.55
C GLN A 109 10.09 18.87 1.23
N ALA A 110 10.86 17.84 0.84
CA ALA A 110 11.57 17.83 -0.42
C ALA A 110 10.63 17.83 -1.63
N GLU A 111 9.55 17.05 -1.58
CA GLU A 111 8.54 17.02 -2.65
C GLU A 111 7.84 18.37 -2.79
N ALA A 112 7.43 18.99 -1.68
CA ALA A 112 6.84 20.33 -1.68
C ALA A 112 7.80 21.41 -2.21
N ALA A 113 9.07 21.34 -1.85
CA ALA A 113 10.11 22.25 -2.34
C ALA A 113 10.36 22.09 -3.86
N SER A 114 10.10 20.92 -4.44
CA SER A 114 10.16 20.72 -5.89
C SER A 114 9.01 21.40 -6.66
N GLY A 115 7.98 21.89 -5.95
CA GLY A 115 6.83 22.60 -6.50
C GLY A 115 5.83 21.73 -7.27
N THR A 116 6.10 20.43 -7.43
CA THR A 116 5.25 19.50 -8.18
C THR A 116 5.18 18.14 -7.49
N ARG A 117 4.04 17.45 -7.62
CA ARG A 117 3.91 16.08 -7.12
C ARG A 117 4.86 15.17 -7.92
N GLN A 118 5.64 14.37 -7.20
CA GLN A 118 6.63 13.44 -7.75
C GLN A 118 6.43 12.01 -7.22
N ILE A 119 5.79 11.85 -6.06
CA ILE A 119 5.61 10.55 -5.40
C ILE A 119 4.18 10.04 -5.55
N MET A 120 4.10 8.76 -5.92
CA MET A 120 2.93 7.90 -5.78
C MET A 120 3.29 6.69 -4.91
N LEU A 121 2.54 6.42 -3.85
CA LEU A 121 2.79 5.27 -2.98
C LEU A 121 2.07 4.00 -3.41
N GLY A 122 2.70 2.86 -3.11
CA GLY A 122 2.29 1.48 -3.36
C GLY A 122 1.02 1.01 -2.64
N PHE A 123 0.11 1.90 -2.23
CA PHE A 123 -1.17 1.52 -1.63
C PHE A 123 -2.18 1.07 -2.68
N MET A 124 -1.91 -0.09 -3.29
CA MET A 124 -2.68 -0.65 -4.40
C MET A 124 -4.16 -0.91 -4.09
N ARG A 125 -4.54 -1.06 -2.81
CA ARG A 125 -5.94 -1.32 -2.44
C ARG A 125 -6.92 -0.24 -2.88
N ARG A 126 -6.47 1.01 -3.07
CA ARG A 126 -7.29 2.09 -3.65
C ARG A 126 -7.71 1.79 -5.10
N TYR A 127 -6.96 0.94 -5.80
CA TYR A 127 -7.18 0.52 -7.18
C TYR A 127 -7.95 -0.80 -7.29
N ASP A 128 -8.18 -1.51 -6.18
CA ASP A 128 -8.96 -2.74 -6.16
C ASP A 128 -10.44 -2.47 -6.52
N PRO A 129 -11.03 -3.23 -7.46
CA PRO A 129 -12.41 -3.01 -7.89
C PRO A 129 -13.44 -3.08 -6.76
N ALA A 130 -13.27 -3.94 -5.76
CA ALA A 130 -14.22 -4.09 -4.66
C ALA A 130 -14.17 -2.88 -3.71
N TYR A 131 -12.97 -2.38 -3.38
CA TYR A 131 -12.83 -1.14 -2.61
C TYR A 131 -13.36 0.08 -3.38
N ARG A 132 -13.22 0.11 -4.72
CA ARG A 132 -13.81 1.18 -5.55
C ARG A 132 -15.33 1.15 -5.55
N GLN A 133 -15.94 -0.03 -5.66
CA GLN A 133 -17.39 -0.18 -5.54
C GLN A 133 -17.89 0.21 -4.13
N MET A 134 -17.18 -0.19 -3.08
CA MET A 134 -17.45 0.21 -1.70
C MET A 134 -17.43 1.74 -1.53
N ARG A 135 -16.38 2.41 -2.03
CA ARG A 135 -16.28 3.87 -1.98
C ARG A 135 -17.40 4.54 -2.78
N ALA A 136 -17.76 4.02 -3.95
CA ALA A 136 -18.85 4.56 -4.77
C ALA A 136 -20.22 4.43 -4.06
N ALA A 137 -20.49 3.30 -3.40
CA ALA A 137 -21.72 3.12 -2.62
C ALA A 137 -21.79 4.11 -1.43
N LEU A 138 -20.67 4.35 -0.77
CA LEU A 138 -20.58 5.36 0.28
C LEU A 138 -20.84 6.77 -0.25
N THR A 139 -20.13 7.20 -1.30
CA THR A 139 -20.25 8.56 -1.82
C THR A 139 -21.59 8.84 -2.50
N ALA A 140 -22.27 7.79 -3.00
CA ALA A 140 -23.63 7.88 -3.51
C ALA A 140 -24.70 7.96 -2.40
N GLY A 141 -24.31 7.79 -1.13
CA GLY A 141 -25.24 7.77 0.01
C GLY A 141 -26.07 6.49 0.14
N THR A 142 -25.75 5.44 -0.62
CA THR A 142 -26.52 4.17 -0.67
C THR A 142 -26.64 3.50 0.69
N ILE A 143 -25.63 3.65 1.55
CA ILE A 143 -25.58 3.05 2.90
C ILE A 143 -25.79 4.09 4.03
N GLY A 144 -26.12 5.34 3.71
CA GLY A 144 -26.22 6.43 4.69
C GLY A 144 -24.84 6.88 5.20
N ARG A 145 -24.81 7.57 6.35
CA ARG A 145 -23.55 8.00 6.98
C ARG A 145 -22.75 6.78 7.43
N PRO A 146 -21.43 6.72 7.21
CA PRO A 146 -20.62 5.61 7.69
C PRO A 146 -20.48 5.68 9.21
N LEU A 147 -20.68 4.53 9.87
CA LEU A 147 -20.58 4.37 11.33
C LEU A 147 -19.37 3.55 11.72
N MET A 148 -19.15 2.43 11.02
CA MET A 148 -18.07 1.50 11.33
C MET A 148 -17.40 0.95 10.08
N MET A 149 -16.13 0.59 10.18
CA MET A 149 -15.43 -0.20 9.16
C MET A 149 -14.70 -1.37 9.82
N HIS A 150 -14.97 -2.57 9.35
CA HIS A 150 -14.28 -3.78 9.79
C HIS A 150 -13.27 -4.21 8.73
N ASN A 151 -12.05 -4.52 9.14
CA ASN A 151 -10.99 -4.99 8.27
C ASN A 151 -10.39 -6.26 8.83
N TRP A 152 -10.24 -7.27 7.98
CA TRP A 152 -9.55 -8.51 8.27
C TRP A 152 -8.40 -8.66 7.28
N HIS A 153 -7.19 -8.81 7.80
CA HIS A 153 -5.98 -9.01 7.01
C HIS A 153 -5.29 -10.28 7.47
N ARG A 154 -5.44 -11.34 6.69
CA ARG A 154 -4.96 -12.67 7.07
C ARG A 154 -3.95 -13.17 6.05
N ASN A 155 -2.81 -13.62 6.55
CA ASN A 155 -1.76 -14.26 5.76
C ASN A 155 -1.61 -15.71 6.22
N GLY A 156 -1.17 -16.59 5.31
CA GLY A 156 -1.00 -18.01 5.62
C GLY A 156 0.00 -18.27 6.75
N SER A 157 1.16 -17.61 6.68
CA SER A 157 2.24 -17.69 7.69
C SER A 157 3.03 -16.38 7.77
N THR A 158 3.78 -16.20 8.87
CA THR A 158 4.69 -15.06 9.02
C THR A 158 5.79 -15.10 7.96
N PRO A 159 6.29 -13.92 7.53
CA PRO A 159 7.34 -13.85 6.51
C PRO A 159 8.72 -14.31 7.03
N SER A 160 8.92 -14.31 8.36
CA SER A 160 10.16 -14.68 9.01
C SER A 160 9.90 -15.27 10.41
N ALA A 161 10.94 -15.90 10.98
CA ALA A 161 10.88 -16.53 12.30
C ALA A 161 10.91 -15.50 13.45
N ASP A 162 11.50 -14.33 13.22
CA ASP A 162 11.61 -13.21 14.16
C ASP A 162 10.44 -12.21 14.06
N PHE A 163 9.40 -12.54 13.29
CA PHE A 163 8.23 -11.69 13.15
C PHE A 163 7.52 -11.48 14.49
N THR A 164 7.05 -10.26 14.77
CA THR A 164 6.39 -9.90 16.03
C THR A 164 5.02 -9.27 15.80
N GLY A 165 4.23 -9.10 16.88
CA GLY A 165 2.99 -8.33 16.83
C GLY A 165 3.21 -6.88 16.38
N ALA A 166 4.29 -6.23 16.82
CA ALA A 166 4.65 -4.89 16.35
C ALA A 166 4.99 -4.87 14.84
N MET A 167 5.61 -5.94 14.32
CA MET A 167 5.85 -6.10 12.88
C MET A 167 4.54 -6.33 12.10
N ALA A 168 3.52 -6.95 12.70
CA ALA A 168 2.18 -7.02 12.07
C ALA A 168 1.59 -5.62 11.85
N ILE A 169 1.79 -4.70 12.81
CA ILE A 169 1.34 -3.30 12.72
C ILE A 169 2.16 -2.51 11.70
N THR A 170 3.48 -2.68 11.67
CA THR A 170 4.38 -1.86 10.83
C THR A 170 4.51 -2.37 9.40
N ASN A 171 4.33 -3.67 9.15
CA ASN A 171 4.54 -4.27 7.82
C ASN A 171 3.24 -4.62 7.09
N SER A 172 2.21 -5.06 7.81
CA SER A 172 0.94 -5.52 7.23
C SER A 172 -0.16 -4.45 7.31
N ALA A 173 -0.38 -3.89 8.51
CA ALA A 173 -1.45 -2.93 8.78
C ALA A 173 -1.39 -1.57 8.03
N PRO A 174 -0.25 -1.10 7.45
CA PRO A 174 -0.25 0.15 6.70
C PRO A 174 -1.25 0.17 5.54
N HIS A 175 -1.55 -0.98 4.94
CA HIS A 175 -2.61 -1.05 3.92
C HIS A 175 -3.99 -0.72 4.50
N GLU A 176 -4.29 -1.18 5.72
CA GLU A 176 -5.52 -0.82 6.43
C GLU A 176 -5.54 0.65 6.85
N PHE A 177 -4.41 1.17 7.34
CA PHE A 177 -4.30 2.58 7.73
C PHE A 177 -4.49 3.53 6.53
N ASP A 178 -3.97 3.17 5.36
CA ASP A 178 -4.22 3.93 4.14
C ASP A 178 -5.68 3.81 3.66
N ILE A 179 -6.20 2.58 3.57
CA ILE A 179 -7.51 2.35 2.97
C ILE A 179 -8.65 2.87 3.83
N LEU A 180 -8.53 2.85 5.17
CA LEU A 180 -9.56 3.43 6.05
C LEU A 180 -9.66 4.95 5.85
N ARG A 181 -8.52 5.64 5.70
CA ARG A 181 -8.48 7.09 5.46
C ARG A 181 -9.06 7.43 4.11
N TYR A 182 -8.68 6.68 3.08
CA TYR A 182 -9.26 6.80 1.75
C TYR A 182 -10.77 6.53 1.76
N MET A 183 -11.22 5.49 2.48
CA MET A 183 -12.62 5.06 2.50
C MET A 183 -13.52 5.99 3.28
N LEU A 184 -13.07 6.54 4.41
CA LEU A 184 -13.89 7.40 5.27
C LEU A 184 -13.70 8.89 4.94
N GLY A 185 -12.62 9.27 4.26
CA GLY A 185 -12.34 10.67 3.93
C GLY A 185 -11.93 11.53 5.13
N CYS A 186 -11.63 10.92 6.28
CA CYS A 186 -11.23 11.60 7.50
C CYS A 186 -10.10 10.85 8.20
N GLU A 187 -9.52 11.47 9.23
CA GLU A 187 -8.33 10.97 9.92
C GLU A 187 -8.69 10.25 11.24
N PRO A 188 -7.97 9.17 11.60
CA PRO A 188 -8.08 8.57 12.93
C PRO A 188 -7.44 9.48 14.00
N VAL A 189 -8.08 9.57 15.17
CA VAL A 189 -7.64 10.38 16.33
C VAL A 189 -7.14 9.56 17.50
N SER A 190 -7.45 8.26 17.54
CA SER A 190 -6.91 7.36 18.56
C SER A 190 -6.90 5.92 18.10
N ILE A 191 -6.04 5.11 18.71
CA ILE A 191 -5.89 3.68 18.46
C ILE A 191 -5.68 2.92 19.79
N THR A 192 -6.31 1.76 19.92
CA THR A 192 -5.91 0.70 20.85
C THR A 192 -5.39 -0.49 20.06
N ALA A 193 -4.52 -1.30 20.65
CA ALA A 193 -4.02 -2.53 20.03
C ALA A 193 -3.84 -3.62 21.10
N THR A 194 -4.29 -4.83 20.80
CA THR A 194 -4.19 -5.98 21.70
C THR A 194 -3.92 -7.27 20.92
N GLN A 195 -3.36 -8.27 21.60
CA GLN A 195 -3.22 -9.63 21.08
C GLN A 195 -4.02 -10.62 21.94
N PRO A 196 -4.71 -11.59 21.35
CA PRO A 196 -5.30 -12.68 22.09
C PRO A 196 -4.20 -13.63 22.58
N MET A 197 -4.51 -14.41 23.62
CA MET A 197 -3.65 -15.52 24.02
C MET A 197 -3.70 -16.64 23.00
N ARG A 198 -2.58 -17.35 22.86
CA ARG A 198 -2.46 -18.58 22.09
C ARG A 198 -1.98 -19.71 22.97
N SER A 199 -2.35 -20.93 22.60
CA SER A 199 -1.88 -22.15 23.24
C SER A 199 -0.56 -22.68 22.65
N ASP A 200 -0.08 -22.07 21.57
CA ASP A 200 1.19 -22.36 20.91
C ASP A 200 2.08 -21.10 20.87
N ASP A 201 3.33 -21.26 20.43
CA ASP A 201 4.34 -20.19 20.42
C ASP A 201 4.28 -19.29 19.17
N LYS A 202 3.24 -19.42 18.34
CA LYS A 202 3.10 -18.59 17.13
C LYS A 202 2.71 -17.17 17.51
N VAL A 203 3.15 -16.21 16.69
CA VAL A 203 2.71 -14.81 16.81
C VAL A 203 1.18 -14.75 16.72
N ALA A 204 0.57 -14.15 17.74
CA ALA A 204 -0.87 -13.97 17.81
C ALA A 204 -1.37 -12.85 16.88
N PRO A 205 -2.63 -12.95 16.40
CA PRO A 205 -3.25 -11.84 15.67
C PRO A 205 -3.20 -10.55 16.47
N VAL A 206 -3.05 -9.41 15.82
CA VAL A 206 -3.20 -8.10 16.45
C VAL A 206 -4.57 -7.56 16.10
N VAL A 207 -5.34 -7.15 17.10
CA VAL A 207 -6.60 -6.45 16.92
C VAL A 207 -6.40 -4.99 17.31
N MET A 208 -6.71 -4.09 16.39
CA MET A 208 -6.67 -2.65 16.62
C MET A 208 -8.07 -2.07 16.51
N VAL A 209 -8.38 -1.09 17.36
CA VAL A 209 -9.61 -0.29 17.27
C VAL A 209 -9.21 1.17 17.15
N LEU A 210 -9.61 1.80 16.05
CA LEU A 210 -9.38 3.21 15.80
C LEU A 210 -10.69 3.98 15.92
N GLN A 211 -10.61 5.23 16.38
CA GLN A 211 -11.70 6.20 16.32
C GLN A 211 -11.29 7.35 15.41
N THR A 212 -12.19 7.85 14.58
CA THR A 212 -11.95 8.98 13.67
C THR A 212 -12.40 10.31 14.26
N VAL A 213 -11.99 11.42 13.62
CA VAL A 213 -12.47 12.77 13.95
C VAL A 213 -14.00 12.91 13.87
N ASP A 214 -14.66 12.16 12.99
CA ASP A 214 -16.11 12.21 12.80
C ASP A 214 -16.87 11.16 13.64
N GLY A 215 -16.15 10.50 14.57
CA GLY A 215 -16.70 9.56 15.53
C GLY A 215 -16.97 8.15 14.99
N GLN A 216 -16.50 7.80 13.79
CA GLN A 216 -16.58 6.42 13.30
C GLN A 216 -15.59 5.51 14.05
N LEU A 217 -15.94 4.22 14.13
CA LEU A 217 -15.07 3.18 14.70
C LEU A 217 -14.53 2.26 13.61
N VAL A 218 -13.23 2.02 13.60
CA VAL A 218 -12.59 1.11 12.66
C VAL A 218 -11.94 -0.03 13.43
N THR A 219 -12.29 -1.27 13.11
CA THR A 219 -11.58 -2.45 13.64
C THR A 219 -10.65 -3.01 12.59
N VAL A 220 -9.41 -3.28 12.97
CA VAL A 220 -8.42 -3.93 12.10
C VAL A 220 -7.89 -5.18 12.79
N GLU A 221 -8.19 -6.35 12.22
CA GLU A 221 -7.55 -7.61 12.61
C GLU A 221 -6.41 -7.91 11.62
N VAL A 222 -5.20 -8.11 12.14
CA VAL A 222 -4.07 -8.64 11.36
C VAL A 222 -3.67 -9.99 11.93
N ASN A 223 -3.83 -11.06 11.14
CA ASN A 223 -3.39 -12.41 11.50
C ASN A 223 -2.40 -12.93 10.47
N ASN A 224 -1.11 -12.94 10.82
CA ASN A 224 -0.08 -13.49 9.94
C ASN A 224 0.05 -15.02 10.02
N ASN A 225 -0.73 -15.72 10.84
CA ASN A 225 -0.68 -17.18 11.00
C ASN A 225 -2.06 -17.82 10.82
N ALA A 226 -2.78 -17.43 9.76
CA ALA A 226 -4.12 -17.92 9.49
C ALA A 226 -4.15 -19.38 9.02
N ALA A 227 -3.01 -19.92 8.55
CA ALA A 227 -2.80 -21.28 8.08
C ALA A 227 -3.58 -21.70 6.81
N TYR A 228 -4.74 -21.11 6.54
CA TYR A 228 -5.60 -21.49 5.40
C TYR A 228 -5.28 -20.76 4.09
N GLY A 229 -4.56 -19.64 4.14
CA GLY A 229 -4.20 -18.86 2.95
C GLY A 229 -4.17 -17.35 3.20
N TYR A 230 -4.11 -16.59 2.11
CA TYR A 230 -4.23 -15.14 2.10
C TYR A 230 -5.70 -14.72 1.94
N ASP A 231 -6.18 -13.88 2.85
CA ASP A 231 -7.58 -13.47 2.89
C ASP A 231 -7.71 -12.08 3.50
N VAL A 232 -8.03 -11.11 2.63
CA VAL A 232 -8.25 -9.72 3.02
C VAL A 232 -9.69 -9.34 2.72
N LYS A 233 -10.39 -8.88 3.76
CA LYS A 233 -11.80 -8.50 3.71
C LYS A 233 -12.01 -7.16 4.39
N ALA A 234 -12.99 -6.42 3.90
CA ALA A 234 -13.51 -5.24 4.56
C ALA A 234 -15.03 -5.22 4.51
N GLU A 235 -15.65 -4.65 5.55
CA GLU A 235 -17.06 -4.31 5.61
C GLU A 235 -17.19 -2.86 6.06
N LEU A 236 -18.04 -2.10 5.36
CA LEU A 236 -18.40 -0.73 5.71
C LEU A 236 -19.86 -0.70 6.12
N VAL A 237 -20.09 -0.33 7.38
CA VAL A 237 -21.42 -0.24 8.00
C VAL A 237 -21.85 1.22 8.05
N GLY A 238 -22.97 1.53 7.41
CA GLY A 238 -23.61 2.83 7.48
C GLY A 238 -24.99 2.77 8.14
N GLU A 239 -25.60 3.93 8.34
CA GLU A 239 -26.90 4.08 9.03
C GLU A 239 -28.04 3.31 8.38
N THR A 240 -28.00 3.10 7.06
CA THR A 240 -29.11 2.51 6.30
C THR A 240 -28.70 1.25 5.52
N GLY A 241 -27.48 0.75 5.69
CA GLY A 241 -27.02 -0.45 5.01
C GLY A 241 -25.55 -0.77 5.27
N THR A 242 -25.11 -1.91 4.71
CA THR A 242 -23.72 -2.36 4.74
C THR A 242 -23.27 -2.74 3.33
N ILE A 243 -21.98 -2.61 3.06
CA ILE A 243 -21.31 -3.16 1.88
C ILE A 243 -20.01 -3.83 2.32
N ALA A 244 -19.76 -5.03 1.81
CA ALA A 244 -18.57 -5.80 2.13
C ALA A 244 -17.85 -6.26 0.86
N THR A 245 -16.52 -6.32 0.93
CA THR A 245 -15.72 -7.00 -0.10
C THR A 245 -15.92 -8.50 0.03
N ASN A 246 -16.09 -9.21 -1.09
CA ASN A 246 -16.14 -10.66 -1.07
C ASN A 246 -14.79 -11.27 -1.44
N HIS A 247 -14.58 -12.53 -1.05
CA HIS A 247 -13.49 -13.34 -1.57
C HIS A 247 -13.69 -13.56 -3.07
N VAL A 248 -12.64 -13.35 -3.87
CA VAL A 248 -12.68 -13.59 -5.31
C VAL A 248 -12.22 -15.02 -5.57
N SER A 249 -13.12 -15.89 -6.02
CA SER A 249 -12.79 -17.26 -6.44
C SER A 249 -13.20 -17.46 -7.90
N TYR A 250 -12.24 -17.76 -8.77
CA TYR A 250 -12.52 -18.04 -10.18
C TYR A 250 -13.04 -19.46 -10.43
N THR A 251 -12.75 -20.37 -9.51
CA THR A 251 -13.15 -21.78 -9.60
C THR A 251 -13.87 -22.22 -8.33
N ARG A 252 -14.69 -23.25 -8.48
CA ARG A 252 -15.41 -23.94 -7.40
C ARG A 252 -15.22 -25.43 -7.61
N MET A 253 -14.94 -26.17 -6.54
CA MET A 253 -14.79 -27.61 -6.59
C MET A 253 -15.99 -28.28 -5.93
N ASP A 254 -16.72 -29.09 -6.70
CA ASP A 254 -17.81 -29.94 -6.22
C ASP A 254 -17.32 -31.40 -6.25
N LYS A 255 -17.01 -32.00 -5.09
CA LYS A 255 -16.47 -33.36 -4.99
C LYS A 255 -16.93 -34.04 -3.70
N GLY A 256 -17.37 -35.30 -3.79
CA GLY A 256 -17.73 -36.11 -2.62
C GLY A 256 -18.83 -35.50 -1.74
N ALA A 257 -19.89 -34.95 -2.36
CA ALA A 257 -20.97 -34.23 -1.67
C ALA A 257 -20.52 -33.00 -0.85
N THR A 258 -19.33 -32.46 -1.15
CA THR A 258 -18.83 -31.20 -0.57
C THR A 258 -18.59 -30.16 -1.65
N GLN A 259 -18.67 -28.89 -1.26
CA GLN A 259 -18.29 -27.75 -2.06
C GLN A 259 -17.17 -26.98 -1.37
N SER A 260 -16.14 -26.60 -2.13
CA SER A 260 -15.05 -25.76 -1.62
C SER A 260 -14.65 -24.67 -2.62
N LEU A 261 -14.11 -23.58 -2.06
CA LEU A 261 -13.44 -22.50 -2.78
C LEU A 261 -11.98 -22.47 -2.32
N GLY A 262 -11.06 -22.16 -3.23
CA GLY A 262 -9.65 -21.99 -2.90
C GLY A 262 -9.39 -20.60 -2.31
N HIS A 263 -8.34 -20.48 -1.50
CA HIS A 263 -7.74 -19.20 -1.12
C HIS A 263 -6.41 -19.03 -1.84
N ASP A 264 -6.06 -17.79 -2.18
CA ASP A 264 -4.76 -17.47 -2.74
C ASP A 264 -3.66 -17.78 -1.71
N ALA A 265 -2.48 -18.19 -2.19
CA ALA A 265 -1.35 -18.47 -1.32
C ALA A 265 -0.77 -17.19 -0.69
N ASP A 266 -0.76 -16.10 -1.46
CA ASP A 266 -0.29 -14.78 -1.06
C ASP A 266 -1.06 -13.67 -1.79
N TRP A 267 -0.63 -12.42 -1.59
CA TRP A 267 -1.34 -11.23 -2.06
C TRP A 267 -1.26 -10.98 -3.57
N ARG A 268 -0.36 -11.64 -4.30
CA ARG A 268 -0.07 -11.32 -5.70
C ARG A 268 -1.27 -11.60 -6.58
N ASP A 269 -1.86 -12.79 -6.49
CA ASP A 269 -3.05 -13.13 -7.29
C ASP A 269 -4.27 -12.33 -6.84
N ARG A 270 -4.47 -12.20 -5.52
CA ARG A 270 -5.58 -11.42 -4.93
C ARG A 270 -5.62 -9.97 -5.41
N TYR A 271 -4.46 -9.34 -5.58
CA TYR A 271 -4.33 -7.93 -5.94
C TYR A 271 -3.71 -7.68 -7.32
N ALA A 272 -3.55 -8.70 -8.16
CA ALA A 272 -2.91 -8.60 -9.47
C ALA A 272 -3.52 -7.46 -10.32
N GLU A 273 -4.84 -7.39 -10.37
CA GLU A 273 -5.54 -6.32 -11.10
C GLU A 273 -5.33 -4.94 -10.46
N ALA A 274 -5.30 -4.86 -9.14
CA ALA A 274 -5.05 -3.60 -8.43
C ALA A 274 -3.65 -3.06 -8.73
N TYR A 275 -2.62 -3.92 -8.72
CA TYR A 275 -1.26 -3.56 -9.12
C TYR A 275 -1.19 -3.14 -10.59
N ARG A 276 -1.82 -3.87 -11.52
CA ARG A 276 -1.87 -3.45 -12.95
C ARG A 276 -2.49 -2.06 -13.11
N GLN A 277 -3.62 -1.79 -12.47
CA GLN A 277 -4.30 -0.49 -12.56
C GLN A 277 -3.47 0.63 -11.92
N GLN A 278 -2.80 0.36 -10.80
CA GLN A 278 -1.89 1.28 -10.14
C GLN A 278 -0.71 1.65 -11.05
N ASN A 279 0.00 0.66 -11.60
CA ASN A 279 1.12 0.88 -12.51
C ASN A 279 0.67 1.61 -13.79
N LYS A 280 -0.51 1.29 -14.33
CA LYS A 280 -1.08 2.00 -15.48
C LYS A 280 -1.39 3.46 -15.17
N ALA A 281 -1.92 3.75 -13.98
CA ALA A 281 -2.14 5.12 -13.53
C ALA A 281 -0.82 5.89 -13.37
N PHE A 282 0.21 5.24 -12.83
CA PHE A 282 1.55 5.81 -12.75
C PHE A 282 2.13 6.16 -14.12
N VAL A 283 2.08 5.24 -15.10
CA VAL A 283 2.54 5.51 -16.48
C VAL A 283 1.81 6.70 -17.09
N ARG A 284 0.48 6.76 -16.97
CA ARG A 284 -0.32 7.88 -17.49
C ARG A 284 0.09 9.22 -16.86
N TRP A 285 0.39 9.22 -15.57
CA TRP A 285 0.87 10.41 -14.88
C TRP A 285 2.24 10.86 -15.41
N VAL A 286 3.15 9.92 -15.65
CA VAL A 286 4.45 10.22 -16.26
C VAL A 286 4.29 10.82 -17.65
N GLN A 287 3.35 10.30 -18.45
CA GLN A 287 3.02 10.81 -19.79
C GLN A 287 2.32 12.19 -19.81
N GLY A 288 2.06 12.79 -18.65
CA GLY A 288 1.45 14.11 -18.54
C GLY A 288 -0.05 14.12 -18.23
N GLY A 289 -0.66 12.98 -17.94
CA GLY A 289 -2.09 12.85 -17.63
C GLY A 289 -2.56 13.41 -16.28
N GLY A 290 -1.73 14.22 -15.60
CA GLY A 290 -1.99 14.69 -14.23
C GLY A 290 -1.78 13.60 -13.17
N CYS A 291 -1.67 14.01 -11.91
CA CYS A 291 -1.56 13.07 -10.78
C CYS A 291 -2.89 12.31 -10.65
N PRO A 292 -2.90 10.96 -10.57
CA PRO A 292 -4.15 10.20 -10.47
C PRO A 292 -4.87 10.54 -9.17
N GLU A 293 -6.20 10.65 -9.22
CA GLU A 293 -7.04 10.91 -8.03
C GLU A 293 -6.87 9.83 -6.95
N LEU A 294 -6.73 8.58 -7.39
CA LEU A 294 -6.54 7.41 -6.52
C LEU A 294 -5.11 7.29 -5.97
N ALA A 295 -4.16 8.10 -6.45
CA ALA A 295 -2.75 7.96 -6.07
C ALA A 295 -2.57 8.35 -4.60
N ALA A 296 -2.10 7.40 -3.80
CA ALA A 296 -1.65 7.71 -2.46
C ALA A 296 -0.37 8.54 -2.53
N SER A 297 -0.31 9.56 -1.69
CA SER A 297 0.74 10.59 -1.66
C SER A 297 1.78 10.32 -0.57
N ALA A 298 2.87 11.10 -0.55
CA ALA A 298 3.78 11.09 0.59
C ALA A 298 3.09 11.50 1.91
N TRP A 299 2.06 12.35 1.87
CA TRP A 299 1.20 12.63 3.02
C TRP A 299 0.48 11.38 3.54
N ASP A 300 0.00 10.53 2.63
CA ASP A 300 -0.67 9.28 3.02
C ASP A 300 0.31 8.29 3.65
N GLY A 301 1.56 8.24 3.17
CA GLY A 301 2.64 7.48 3.79
C GLY A 301 3.00 7.99 5.18
N TYR A 302 3.13 9.30 5.35
CA TYR A 302 3.34 9.93 6.66
C TYR A 302 2.23 9.58 7.64
N ALA A 303 0.97 9.72 7.24
CA ALA A 303 -0.17 9.41 8.11
C ALA A 303 -0.17 7.92 8.50
N ALA A 304 0.06 7.01 7.55
CA ALA A 304 0.17 5.58 7.85
C ALA A 304 1.32 5.27 8.82
N ALA A 305 2.48 5.93 8.68
CA ALA A 305 3.61 5.78 9.58
C ALA A 305 3.29 6.27 11.00
N VAL A 306 2.65 7.43 11.17
CA VAL A 306 2.24 7.92 12.50
C VAL A 306 1.24 6.96 13.15
N ILE A 307 0.27 6.47 12.39
CA ILE A 307 -0.73 5.52 12.90
C ILE A 307 -0.04 4.22 13.34
N ALA A 308 0.93 3.72 12.56
CA ALA A 308 1.70 2.53 12.91
C ALA A 308 2.54 2.74 14.18
N GLU A 309 3.24 3.86 14.31
CA GLU A 309 4.00 4.23 15.51
C GLU A 309 3.10 4.27 16.76
N CYS A 310 1.91 4.89 16.65
CA CYS A 310 0.93 4.90 17.74
C CYS A 310 0.37 3.50 18.03
N GLY A 311 0.14 2.68 17.01
CA GLY A 311 -0.34 1.30 17.16
C GLY A 311 0.65 0.41 17.89
N VAL A 312 1.95 0.52 17.56
CA VAL A 312 3.02 -0.19 18.28
C VAL A 312 3.05 0.23 19.75
N LYS A 313 3.03 1.54 20.02
CA LYS A 313 2.95 2.05 21.40
C LYS A 313 1.72 1.54 22.14
N ALA A 314 0.56 1.50 21.49
CA ALA A 314 -0.68 1.01 22.09
C ALA A 314 -0.58 -0.48 22.46
N LEU A 315 0.07 -1.27 21.61
CA LEU A 315 0.28 -2.71 21.85
C LEU A 315 1.25 -2.93 23.03
N GLU A 316 2.34 -2.18 23.07
CA GLU A 316 3.35 -2.27 24.14
C GLU A 316 2.82 -1.79 25.49
N SER A 317 2.05 -0.70 25.50
CA SER A 317 1.52 -0.11 26.73
C SER A 317 0.22 -0.75 27.21
N GLY A 318 -0.50 -1.47 26.34
CA GLY A 318 -1.85 -1.96 26.61
C GLY A 318 -2.89 -0.86 26.81
N SER A 319 -2.60 0.37 26.36
CA SER A 319 -3.44 1.55 26.58
C SER A 319 -3.74 2.30 25.28
N ARG A 320 -4.85 3.05 25.29
CA ARG A 320 -5.24 3.92 24.18
C ARG A 320 -4.15 4.96 23.92
N GLN A 321 -3.76 5.10 22.65
CA GLN A 321 -2.85 6.14 22.18
C GLN A 321 -3.64 7.14 21.33
N ASP A 322 -3.39 8.43 21.56
CA ASP A 322 -3.89 9.47 20.69
C ASP A 322 -3.03 9.55 19.42
N ILE A 323 -3.68 9.79 18.28
CA ILE A 323 -3.02 9.97 16.98
C ILE A 323 -3.04 11.46 16.66
N THR A 324 -1.85 12.07 16.62
CA THR A 324 -1.68 13.48 16.29
C THR A 324 -0.91 13.61 14.98
N LEU A 325 -1.61 13.94 13.91
CA LEU A 325 -1.01 14.30 12.63
C LEU A 325 -0.72 15.81 12.59
N ILE A 326 0.33 16.22 11.87
CA ILE A 326 0.47 17.64 11.51
C ILE A 326 -0.71 18.10 10.62
N PRO A 327 -1.01 19.40 10.48
CA PRO A 327 -1.99 19.85 9.50
C PRO A 327 -1.62 19.40 8.09
N ARG A 328 -2.58 18.84 7.34
CA ARG A 328 -2.36 18.40 5.95
C ARG A 328 -1.87 19.58 5.11
N PRO A 329 -0.66 19.52 4.53
CA PRO A 329 -0.15 20.62 3.72
C PRO A 329 -1.04 20.88 2.50
N ALA A 330 -1.26 22.15 2.14
CA ALA A 330 -2.06 22.53 0.97
C ALA A 330 -1.54 21.89 -0.33
N PHE A 331 -0.24 21.63 -0.41
CA PHE A 331 0.41 20.89 -1.50
C PHE A 331 -0.18 19.48 -1.74
N TYR A 332 -0.71 18.85 -0.69
CA TYR A 332 -1.37 17.54 -0.76
C TYR A 332 -2.89 17.61 -0.70
N ALA A 333 -3.48 18.80 -0.54
CA ALA A 333 -4.93 18.96 -0.64
C ALA A 333 -5.31 18.78 -2.12
N GLY A 334 -6.11 17.76 -2.43
CA GLY A 334 -6.67 17.62 -3.77
C GLY A 334 -7.55 18.82 -4.13
N ALA A 335 -7.92 18.95 -5.41
CA ALA A 335 -8.92 19.92 -5.88
C ALA A 335 -10.35 19.66 -5.35
N THR A 336 -10.51 18.78 -4.36
CA THR A 336 -11.78 18.55 -3.67
C THR A 336 -12.00 19.67 -2.67
N GLY A 337 -12.66 20.72 -3.15
CA GLY A 337 -13.33 21.68 -2.30
C GLY A 337 -14.26 20.98 -1.32
N LYS A 338 -14.38 21.59 -0.13
CA LYS A 338 -15.48 21.52 0.82
C LYS A 338 -16.57 20.52 0.41
N VAL A 339 -16.55 19.33 0.99
CA VAL A 339 -17.80 18.60 1.19
C VAL A 339 -18.50 19.38 2.30
N ALA A 340 -19.52 20.14 1.90
CA ALA A 340 -20.43 20.86 2.80
C ALA A 340 -21.39 19.87 3.47
#